data_AF-A0A2N0YZI6-F1
#
_entry.id   AF-A0A2N0YZI6-F1
#
_cell.length_a   1.000
_cell.length_b   1.000
_cell.length_c   1.000
_cell.angle_alpha   90.00
_cell.angle_beta   90.00
_cell.angle_gamma   90.00
#
_symmetry.space_group_name_H-M   'P 1'
#
loop_
_entity.id
_entity.type
_entity.pdbx_description
1 polymer ?
#
loop_
_entity_poly.entity_id
_entity_poly.type
_entity_poly.pdbx_seq_one_letter_code
_entity_poly.pdbx_strand_id
1 'polypeptide(L)'
;MDRIEKSKEKFKQLFGDGIPATYSTDPDFQDILSRFIFGEVFYQGKLDDKLRELITIVVLTTNQTLPQLKAHVSAALNIGLTPVEIKEAIYQCAPYIGFPKTLNAINEVNEVFKAKNIALPIESQKTVNEDNRFQKGLATQVEIFGETIAKMRENAPSNQKHIQDYLSAFCFGDFYTRGGLDLKIRELLTLCIISALGGAEGQVKAHVQGNLKVGNDKEILISTITHCLPYMGFPRTLNALACVNEMIPEN
;
A
#
# COMPACT_ATOMS: atom_id res chain seq x y z
N MET A 1 24.83 15.84 2.82
CA MET A 1 25.12 14.43 2.52
C MET A 1 24.83 14.18 1.06
N ASP A 2 25.77 13.53 0.36
CA ASP A 2 25.53 13.06 -1.00
C ASP A 2 24.62 11.81 -1.02
N ARG A 3 24.26 11.30 -2.21
CA ARG A 3 23.37 10.11 -2.31
C ARG A 3 24.00 8.82 -1.80
N ILE A 4 25.33 8.72 -1.75
CA ILE A 4 26.04 7.53 -1.26
C ILE A 4 25.96 7.51 0.27
N GLU A 5 26.25 8.64 0.92
CA GLU A 5 26.14 8.81 2.37
C GLU A 5 24.70 8.60 2.84
N LYS A 6 23.73 9.24 2.17
CA LYS A 6 22.29 9.06 2.42
C LYS A 6 21.88 7.59 2.30
N SER A 7 22.35 6.91 1.25
CA SER A 7 22.05 5.49 1.05
C SER A 7 22.56 4.63 2.20
N LYS A 8 23.78 4.88 2.69
CA LYS A 8 24.35 4.11 3.81
C LYS A 8 23.59 4.37 5.11
N GLU A 9 23.28 5.63 5.40
CA GLU A 9 22.49 6.02 6.57
C GLU A 9 21.11 5.35 6.56
N LYS A 10 20.36 5.50 5.47
CA LYS A 10 19.01 4.97 5.35
C LYS A 10 18.98 3.45 5.34
N PHE A 11 19.92 2.81 4.64
CA PHE A 11 20.04 1.35 4.65
C PHE A 11 20.32 0.83 6.06
N LYS A 12 21.24 1.47 6.80
CA LYS A 12 21.55 1.10 8.17
C LYS A 12 20.35 1.27 9.10
N GLN A 13 19.59 2.35 8.96
CA GLN A 13 18.38 2.58 9.74
C GLN A 13 17.35 1.46 9.55
N LEU A 14 17.15 1.01 8.30
CA LEU A 14 16.13 0.01 7.94
C LEU A 14 16.59 -1.42 8.22
N PHE A 15 17.80 -1.77 7.77
CA PHE A 15 18.29 -3.16 7.69
C PHE A 15 19.44 -3.45 8.66
N GLY A 16 19.92 -2.46 9.41
CA GLY A 16 21.07 -2.60 10.32
C GLY A 16 22.42 -2.62 9.58
N ASP A 17 23.44 -3.16 10.24
CA ASP A 17 24.81 -3.22 9.70
C ASP A 17 25.05 -4.38 8.71
N GLY A 18 23.98 -5.03 8.23
CA GLY A 18 24.07 -6.10 7.25
C GLY A 18 24.57 -5.60 5.89
N ILE A 19 25.28 -6.46 5.16
CA ILE A 19 25.66 -6.20 3.76
C ILE A 19 24.71 -7.01 2.87
N PRO A 20 24.02 -6.39 1.90
CA PRO A 20 23.22 -7.11 0.90
C PRO A 20 24.03 -8.24 0.25
N ALA A 21 23.49 -9.45 0.23
CA ALA A 21 24.16 -10.62 -0.36
C ALA A 21 24.55 -10.38 -1.83
N THR A 22 23.74 -9.60 -2.57
CA THR A 22 23.99 -9.19 -3.96
C THR A 22 25.33 -8.49 -4.16
N TYR A 23 25.93 -7.84 -3.14
CA TYR A 23 27.28 -7.28 -3.29
C TYR A 23 28.35 -8.34 -3.62
N SER A 24 28.13 -9.60 -3.23
CA SER A 24 29.07 -10.68 -3.53
C SER A 24 29.04 -11.15 -4.99
N THR A 25 27.96 -10.86 -5.73
CA THR A 25 27.75 -11.33 -7.11
C THR A 25 27.62 -10.18 -8.11
N ASP A 26 26.87 -9.12 -7.76
CA ASP A 26 26.48 -8.01 -8.64
C ASP A 26 26.64 -6.65 -7.93
N PRO A 27 27.86 -6.26 -7.52
CA PRO A 27 28.10 -5.06 -6.71
C PRO A 27 27.66 -3.76 -7.40
N ASP A 28 27.88 -3.63 -8.70
CA ASP A 28 27.49 -2.43 -9.46
C ASP A 28 25.96 -2.26 -9.48
N PHE A 29 25.23 -3.37 -9.66
CA PHE A 29 23.77 -3.35 -9.63
C PHE A 29 23.26 -3.01 -8.22
N GLN A 30 23.87 -3.61 -7.19
CA GLN A 30 23.52 -3.32 -5.81
C GLN A 30 23.77 -1.84 -5.45
N ASP A 31 24.83 -1.24 -5.99
CA ASP A 31 25.10 0.18 -5.82
C ASP A 31 24.07 1.06 -6.51
N ILE A 32 23.69 0.75 -7.77
CA ILE A 32 22.62 1.46 -8.47
C ILE A 32 21.32 1.40 -7.64
N LEU A 33 20.93 0.20 -7.22
CA LEU A 33 19.73 -0.04 -6.42
C LEU A 33 19.77 0.76 -5.12
N SER A 34 20.83 0.60 -4.33
CA SER A 34 20.90 1.20 -3.00
C SER A 34 20.92 2.72 -3.08
N ARG A 35 21.75 3.26 -3.97
CA ARG A 35 21.90 4.71 -4.12
C ARG A 35 20.65 5.35 -4.71
N PHE A 36 19.86 4.65 -5.52
CA PHE A 36 18.60 5.19 -6.06
C PHE A 36 17.49 5.12 -5.01
N ILE A 37 17.23 3.94 -4.44
CA ILE A 37 16.16 3.76 -3.46
C ILE A 37 16.48 4.56 -2.20
N PHE A 38 17.55 4.18 -1.51
CA PHE A 38 17.88 4.69 -0.19
C PHE A 38 18.64 6.03 -0.23
N GLY A 39 19.30 6.35 -1.35
CA GLY A 39 20.05 7.61 -1.49
C GLY A 39 19.26 8.78 -2.09
N GLU A 40 18.20 8.49 -2.85
CA GLU A 40 17.41 9.51 -3.57
C GLU A 40 15.92 9.40 -3.21
N VAL A 41 15.24 8.29 -3.56
CA VAL A 41 13.78 8.15 -3.45
C VAL A 41 13.27 8.33 -2.01
N PHE A 42 13.96 7.77 -1.02
CA PHE A 42 13.62 7.94 0.41
C PHE A 42 13.71 9.39 0.91
N TYR A 43 14.40 10.27 0.17
CA TYR A 43 14.57 11.68 0.51
C TYR A 43 13.74 12.61 -0.40
N GLN A 44 12.87 12.06 -1.26
CA GLN A 44 11.97 12.83 -2.12
C GLN A 44 10.57 12.98 -1.51
N GLY A 45 10.04 14.20 -1.53
CA GLY A 45 8.68 14.48 -1.08
C GLY A 45 8.46 14.41 0.43
N LYS A 46 7.20 14.48 0.87
CA LYS A 46 6.79 14.60 2.28
C LYS A 46 6.23 13.30 2.86
N LEU A 47 7.02 12.24 2.86
CA LEU A 47 6.66 10.96 3.49
C LEU A 47 7.67 10.61 4.59
N ASP A 48 7.17 10.24 5.76
CA ASP A 48 8.00 9.62 6.80
C ASP A 48 8.36 8.17 6.45
N ASP A 49 9.37 7.63 7.14
CA ASP A 49 9.88 6.30 6.85
C ASP A 49 8.88 5.17 7.14
N LYS A 50 7.97 5.36 8.10
CA LYS A 50 6.95 4.34 8.42
C LYS A 50 5.96 4.21 7.27
N LEU A 51 5.46 5.34 6.76
CA LEU A 51 4.57 5.34 5.61
C LEU A 51 5.27 4.79 4.36
N ARG A 52 6.56 5.13 4.16
CA ARG A 52 7.37 4.56 3.08
C ARG A 52 7.45 3.04 3.14
N GLU A 53 7.71 2.46 4.31
CA GLU A 53 7.76 1.01 4.45
C GLU A 53 6.37 0.36 4.28
N LEU A 54 5.28 0.99 4.74
CA LEU A 54 3.93 0.49 4.46
C LEU A 54 3.62 0.49 2.94
N ILE A 55 4.00 1.56 2.22
CA ILE A 55 3.88 1.64 0.76
C ILE A 55 4.70 0.52 0.10
N THR A 56 5.95 0.36 0.50
CA THR A 56 6.82 -0.69 -0.04
C THR A 56 6.23 -2.08 0.20
N ILE A 57 5.73 -2.37 1.41
CA ILE A 57 5.10 -3.64 1.76
C ILE A 57 3.90 -3.95 0.85
N VAL A 58 3.00 -2.99 0.61
CA VAL A 58 1.80 -3.25 -0.22
C VAL A 58 2.15 -3.38 -1.71
N VAL A 59 3.16 -2.65 -2.21
CA VAL A 59 3.62 -2.78 -3.60
C VAL A 59 4.32 -4.13 -3.83
N LEU A 60 5.20 -4.56 -2.91
CA LEU A 60 5.86 -5.87 -2.98
C LEU A 60 4.85 -7.01 -2.86
N THR A 61 3.85 -6.86 -1.98
CA THR A 61 2.74 -7.81 -1.85
C THR A 61 1.94 -7.92 -3.15
N THR A 62 1.62 -6.79 -3.77
CA THR A 62 0.89 -6.74 -5.04
C THR A 62 1.65 -7.43 -6.17
N ASN A 63 2.96 -7.19 -6.24
CA ASN A 63 3.85 -7.76 -7.25
C ASN A 63 4.29 -9.21 -6.95
N GLN A 64 3.97 -9.73 -5.76
CA GLN A 64 4.39 -11.05 -5.28
C GLN A 64 5.93 -11.22 -5.24
N THR A 65 6.66 -10.15 -4.94
CA THR A 65 8.12 -10.15 -4.72
C THR A 65 8.44 -10.50 -3.27
N LEU A 66 8.11 -11.74 -2.91
CA LEU A 66 8.06 -12.24 -1.53
C LEU A 66 9.39 -12.19 -0.75
N PRO A 67 10.57 -12.48 -1.33
CA PRO A 67 11.82 -12.35 -0.58
C PRO A 67 12.09 -10.92 -0.10
N GLN A 68 11.83 -9.93 -0.96
CA GLN A 68 11.95 -8.52 -0.61
C GLN A 68 10.88 -8.11 0.40
N LEU A 69 9.65 -8.64 0.29
CA LEU A 69 8.60 -8.42 1.28
C LEU A 69 9.07 -8.82 2.69
N LYS A 70 9.71 -9.98 2.86
CA LYS A 70 10.26 -10.40 4.17
C LYS A 70 11.27 -9.41 4.74
N ALA A 71 12.17 -8.92 3.87
CA ALA A 71 13.19 -7.97 4.26
C ALA A 71 12.56 -6.64 4.73
N HIS A 72 11.59 -6.11 3.98
CA HIS A 72 10.89 -4.87 4.33
C HIS A 72 9.94 -5.02 5.53
N VAL A 73 9.32 -6.18 5.75
CA VAL A 73 8.59 -6.44 7.02
C VAL A 73 9.55 -6.37 8.21
N SER A 74 10.77 -6.90 8.07
CA SER A 74 11.78 -6.79 9.13
C SER A 74 12.23 -5.34 9.33
N ALA A 75 12.43 -4.59 8.24
CA ALA A 75 12.80 -3.18 8.30
C ALA A 75 11.72 -2.30 8.92
N ALA A 76 10.47 -2.49 8.52
CA ALA A 76 9.29 -1.86 9.12
C ALA A 76 9.26 -2.03 10.64
N LEU A 77 9.47 -3.26 11.13
CA LEU A 77 9.55 -3.53 12.57
C LEU A 77 10.74 -2.80 13.22
N ASN A 78 11.91 -2.74 12.58
CA ASN A 78 13.09 -2.06 13.10
C ASN A 78 12.87 -0.54 13.27
N ILE A 79 12.06 0.08 12.40
CA ILE A 79 11.71 1.52 12.50
C ILE A 79 10.43 1.78 13.30
N GLY A 80 9.89 0.75 13.97
CA GLY A 80 8.79 0.88 14.93
C GLY A 80 7.39 0.90 14.33
N LEU A 81 7.18 0.32 13.14
CA LEU A 81 5.83 -0.10 12.74
C LEU A 81 5.41 -1.30 13.59
N THR A 82 4.14 -1.30 13.99
CA THR A 82 3.57 -2.38 14.79
C THR A 82 3.21 -3.59 13.92
N PRO A 83 3.15 -4.80 14.51
CA PRO A 83 2.63 -5.97 13.82
C PRO A 83 1.21 -5.78 13.27
N VAL A 84 0.39 -4.97 13.98
CA VAL A 84 -0.98 -4.63 13.59
C VAL A 84 -0.98 -3.79 12.31
N GLU A 85 -0.24 -2.67 12.26
CA GLU A 85 -0.17 -1.80 11.07
C GLU A 85 0.29 -2.59 9.83
N ILE A 86 1.33 -3.44 9.98
CA ILE A 86 1.84 -4.28 8.91
C ILE A 86 0.77 -5.26 8.41
N LYS A 87 0.08 -5.96 9.31
CA LYS A 87 -0.96 -6.92 8.92
C LYS A 87 -2.16 -6.25 8.27
N GLU A 88 -2.58 -5.10 8.78
CA GLU A 88 -3.69 -4.35 8.20
C GLU A 88 -3.37 -3.82 6.80
N ALA A 89 -2.12 -3.42 6.53
CA ALA A 89 -1.67 -3.09 5.17
C ALA A 89 -1.70 -4.31 4.22
N ILE A 90 -1.29 -5.48 4.70
CA ILE A 90 -1.38 -6.73 3.92
C ILE A 90 -2.84 -7.13 3.67
N TYR A 91 -3.71 -7.02 4.67
CA TYR A 91 -5.13 -7.33 4.53
C TYR A 91 -5.83 -6.37 3.55
N GLN A 92 -5.46 -5.08 3.55
CA GLN A 92 -5.93 -4.08 2.60
C GLN A 92 -5.67 -4.49 1.14
N CYS A 93 -4.68 -5.34 0.87
CA CYS A 93 -4.42 -5.84 -0.49
C CYS A 93 -5.51 -6.80 -1.00
N ALA A 94 -6.20 -7.54 -0.13
CA ALA A 94 -7.08 -8.65 -0.52
C ALA A 94 -8.19 -8.29 -1.52
N PRO A 95 -8.92 -7.16 -1.37
CA PRO A 95 -9.95 -6.78 -2.34
C PRO A 95 -9.43 -6.49 -3.74
N TYR A 96 -8.15 -6.16 -3.87
CA TYR A 96 -7.55 -5.68 -5.12
C TYR A 96 -6.71 -6.75 -5.83
N ILE A 97 -6.00 -7.58 -5.07
CA ILE A 97 -5.09 -8.58 -5.63
C ILE A 97 -5.60 -10.02 -5.46
N GLY A 98 -6.70 -10.19 -4.72
CA GLY A 98 -7.33 -11.47 -4.43
C GLY A 98 -6.65 -12.26 -3.31
N PHE A 99 -7.41 -13.16 -2.69
CA PHE A 99 -6.97 -13.93 -1.53
C PHE A 99 -5.69 -14.76 -1.72
N PRO A 100 -5.45 -15.47 -2.84
CA PRO A 100 -4.26 -16.32 -2.96
C PRO A 100 -2.95 -15.53 -2.82
N LYS A 101 -2.86 -14.38 -3.49
CA LYS A 101 -1.70 -13.49 -3.41
C LYS A 101 -1.53 -12.90 -2.01
N THR A 102 -2.64 -12.52 -1.37
CA THR A 102 -2.60 -12.03 0.01
C THR A 102 -2.20 -13.12 1.01
N LEU A 103 -2.66 -14.37 0.83
CA LEU A 103 -2.29 -15.51 1.68
C LEU A 103 -0.80 -15.82 1.60
N ASN A 104 -0.21 -15.77 0.40
CA ASN A 104 1.25 -15.90 0.24
C ASN A 104 2.01 -14.86 1.06
N ALA A 105 1.60 -13.58 0.96
CA ALA A 105 2.20 -12.50 1.72
C ALA A 105 1.99 -12.64 3.24
N ILE A 106 0.80 -13.06 3.67
CA ILE A 106 0.49 -13.35 5.08
C ILE A 106 1.44 -14.41 5.65
N ASN A 107 1.72 -15.47 4.88
CA ASN A 107 2.64 -16.53 5.30
C ASN A 107 4.05 -15.99 5.51
N GLU A 108 4.57 -15.20 4.57
CA GLU A 108 5.91 -14.62 4.70
C GLU A 108 6.03 -13.65 5.88
N VAL A 109 5.01 -12.81 6.09
CA VAL A 109 4.94 -11.91 7.26
C VAL A 109 4.90 -12.71 8.56
N ASN A 110 4.16 -13.82 8.60
CA ASN A 110 4.10 -14.69 9.78
C ASN A 110 5.45 -15.33 10.09
N GLU A 111 6.20 -15.74 9.08
CA GLU A 111 7.56 -16.27 9.27
C GLU A 111 8.50 -15.21 9.86
N VAL A 112 8.43 -13.96 9.39
CA VAL A 112 9.20 -12.86 9.99
C VAL A 112 8.76 -12.60 11.43
N PHE A 113 7.46 -12.59 11.72
CA PHE A 113 6.95 -12.38 13.08
C PHE A 113 7.42 -13.46 14.04
N LYS A 114 7.35 -14.74 13.64
CA LYS A 114 7.89 -15.86 14.43
C LYS A 114 9.39 -15.70 14.69
N ALA A 115 10.18 -15.36 13.66
CA ALA A 115 11.62 -15.15 13.81
C ALA A 115 11.97 -13.97 14.74
N LYS A 116 11.06 -12.99 14.86
CA LYS A 116 11.15 -11.85 15.78
C LYS A 116 10.47 -12.09 17.13
N ASN A 117 10.02 -13.31 17.42
CA ASN A 117 9.28 -13.68 18.63
C ASN A 117 8.00 -12.87 18.88
N ILE A 118 7.35 -12.41 17.80
CA ILE A 118 6.04 -11.76 17.85
C ILE A 118 4.96 -12.85 17.88
N ALA A 119 4.11 -12.82 18.90
CA ALA A 119 3.04 -13.80 19.08
C ALA A 119 1.98 -13.70 17.96
N LEU A 120 1.47 -14.86 17.55
CA LEU A 120 0.34 -14.99 16.62
C LEU A 120 -0.80 -15.75 17.33
N PRO A 121 -2.08 -15.38 17.12
CA PRO A 121 -2.55 -14.28 16.27
C PRO A 121 -2.23 -12.91 16.89
N ILE A 122 -2.05 -11.89 16.04
CA ILE A 122 -2.00 -10.49 16.50
C ILE A 122 -3.39 -10.02 16.95
N GLU A 123 -3.44 -8.90 17.67
CA GLU A 123 -4.68 -8.29 18.13
C GLU A 123 -5.66 -8.00 16.97
N SER A 124 -6.93 -8.39 17.15
CA SER A 124 -7.98 -8.19 16.15
C SER A 124 -8.37 -6.72 16.02
N GLN A 125 -8.42 -6.23 14.79
CA GLN A 125 -8.91 -4.88 14.45
C GLN A 125 -10.31 -4.90 13.81
N LYS A 126 -11.06 -6.00 13.96
CA LYS A 126 -12.42 -6.14 13.39
C LYS A 126 -13.40 -5.19 14.10
N THR A 127 -14.20 -4.44 13.33
CA THR A 127 -15.19 -3.47 13.83
C THR A 127 -16.63 -3.76 13.38
N VAL A 128 -16.81 -4.78 12.54
CA VAL A 128 -18.07 -5.21 11.94
C VAL A 128 -18.40 -6.66 12.30
N ASN A 129 -19.62 -7.11 12.04
CA ASN A 129 -20.07 -8.50 12.05
C ASN A 129 -20.91 -8.79 10.79
N GLU A 130 -21.39 -10.03 10.61
CA GLU A 130 -22.14 -10.39 9.40
C GLU A 130 -23.43 -9.58 9.23
N ASP A 131 -24.06 -9.15 10.33
CA ASP A 131 -25.30 -8.38 10.29
C ASP A 131 -25.08 -6.93 9.84
N ASN A 132 -23.88 -6.36 10.03
CA ASN A 132 -23.63 -4.93 9.82
C ASN A 132 -22.50 -4.58 8.85
N ARG A 133 -21.74 -5.55 8.33
CA ARG A 133 -20.62 -5.30 7.38
C ARG A 133 -21.07 -4.56 6.12
N PHE A 134 -22.25 -4.89 5.59
CA PHE A 134 -22.79 -4.20 4.42
C PHE A 134 -23.09 -2.72 4.72
N GLN A 135 -23.84 -2.45 5.79
CA GLN A 135 -24.26 -1.08 6.12
C GLN A 135 -23.06 -0.19 6.46
N LYS A 136 -22.14 -0.67 7.32
CA LYS A 136 -20.94 0.08 7.71
C LYS A 136 -20.01 0.27 6.52
N GLY A 137 -19.82 -0.77 5.71
CA GLY A 137 -19.02 -0.69 4.49
C GLY A 137 -19.57 0.30 3.47
N LEU A 138 -20.89 0.29 3.22
CA LEU A 138 -21.54 1.28 2.36
C LEU A 138 -21.37 2.70 2.89
N ALA A 139 -21.49 2.91 4.20
CA ALA A 139 -21.28 4.22 4.80
C ALA A 139 -19.84 4.74 4.57
N THR A 140 -18.83 3.90 4.82
CA THR A 140 -17.42 4.24 4.53
C THR A 140 -17.17 4.48 3.05
N GLN A 141 -17.77 3.68 2.17
CA GLN A 141 -17.66 3.87 0.72
C GLN A 141 -18.26 5.23 0.29
N VAL A 142 -19.42 5.61 0.84
CA VAL A 142 -20.06 6.90 0.57
C VAL A 142 -19.25 8.06 1.15
N GLU A 143 -18.61 7.89 2.30
CA GLU A 143 -17.73 8.90 2.90
C GLU A 143 -16.58 9.28 1.94
N ILE A 144 -15.98 8.29 1.28
CA ILE A 144 -14.83 8.48 0.36
C ILE A 144 -15.30 8.97 -1.03
N PHE A 145 -16.34 8.38 -1.60
CA PHE A 145 -16.70 8.58 -3.02
C PHE A 145 -18.00 9.37 -3.25
N GLY A 146 -18.73 9.71 -2.19
CA GLY A 146 -19.92 10.54 -2.23
C GLY A 146 -21.09 9.95 -3.03
N GLU A 147 -21.88 10.83 -3.65
CA GLU A 147 -23.13 10.50 -4.34
C GLU A 147 -22.94 9.56 -5.55
N THR A 148 -21.72 9.48 -6.10
CA THR A 148 -21.40 8.56 -7.19
C THR A 148 -21.74 7.11 -6.83
N ILE A 149 -21.61 6.75 -5.55
CA ILE A 149 -21.94 5.39 -5.07
C ILE A 149 -23.43 5.10 -5.20
N ALA A 150 -24.31 6.06 -4.87
CA ALA A 150 -25.75 5.89 -5.04
C ALA A 150 -26.10 5.68 -6.52
N LYS A 151 -25.53 6.50 -7.41
CA LYS A 151 -25.73 6.38 -8.87
C LYS A 151 -25.19 5.06 -9.43
N MET A 152 -23.99 4.64 -9.02
CA MET A 152 -23.43 3.34 -9.42
C MET A 152 -24.33 2.19 -9.00
N ARG A 153 -24.83 2.23 -7.76
CA ARG A 153 -25.73 1.21 -7.24
C ARG A 153 -27.06 1.23 -7.96
N GLU A 154 -27.68 2.38 -8.18
CA GLU A 154 -28.96 2.52 -8.91
C GLU A 154 -28.85 2.00 -10.35
N ASN A 155 -27.82 2.44 -11.08
CA ASN A 155 -27.61 2.12 -12.50
C ASN A 155 -27.09 0.70 -12.75
N ALA A 156 -26.59 -0.01 -11.72
CA ALA A 156 -26.13 -1.38 -11.88
C ALA A 156 -27.28 -2.29 -12.35
N PRO A 157 -27.10 -3.08 -13.43
CA PRO A 157 -28.09 -4.07 -13.88
C PRO A 157 -28.48 -5.03 -12.76
N SER A 158 -29.73 -5.51 -12.74
CA SER A 158 -30.25 -6.38 -11.69
C SER A 158 -29.38 -7.62 -11.44
N ASN A 159 -28.85 -8.23 -12.51
CA ASN A 159 -27.96 -9.39 -12.42
C ASN A 159 -26.53 -9.06 -11.95
N GLN A 160 -26.20 -7.78 -11.73
CA GLN A 160 -24.89 -7.31 -11.27
C GLN A 160 -24.96 -6.60 -9.90
N LYS A 161 -26.16 -6.40 -9.32
CA LYS A 161 -26.33 -5.76 -8.00
C LYS A 161 -25.52 -6.45 -6.92
N HIS A 162 -25.42 -7.78 -6.96
CA HIS A 162 -24.62 -8.56 -6.02
C HIS A 162 -23.13 -8.14 -6.02
N ILE A 163 -22.58 -7.70 -7.16
CA ILE A 163 -21.20 -7.19 -7.24
C ILE A 163 -21.08 -5.86 -6.48
N GLN A 164 -22.08 -4.99 -6.59
CA GLN A 164 -22.12 -3.74 -5.82
C GLN A 164 -22.24 -4.03 -4.32
N ASP A 165 -22.99 -5.06 -3.94
CA ASP A 165 -23.13 -5.47 -2.55
C ASP A 165 -21.84 -6.07 -2.00
N TYR A 166 -21.13 -6.87 -2.80
CA TYR A 166 -19.80 -7.34 -2.44
C TYR A 166 -18.81 -6.19 -2.33
N LEU A 167 -18.83 -5.21 -3.23
CA LEU A 167 -17.96 -4.06 -3.13
C LEU A 167 -18.17 -3.34 -1.78
N SER A 168 -19.41 -3.03 -1.41
CA SER A 168 -19.71 -2.37 -0.13
C SER A 168 -19.41 -3.26 1.08
N ALA A 169 -19.91 -4.49 1.12
CA ALA A 169 -19.79 -5.37 2.29
C ALA A 169 -18.38 -5.96 2.47
N PHE A 170 -17.78 -6.44 1.38
CA PHE A 170 -16.49 -7.10 1.42
C PHE A 170 -15.34 -6.08 1.38
N CYS A 171 -15.24 -5.24 0.34
CA CYS A 171 -14.10 -4.32 0.25
C CYS A 171 -14.13 -3.30 1.39
N PHE A 172 -15.22 -2.53 1.51
CA PHE A 172 -15.29 -1.48 2.50
C PHE A 172 -15.64 -2.01 3.90
N GLY A 173 -16.64 -2.90 3.98
CA GLY A 173 -17.08 -3.47 5.25
C GLY A 173 -16.01 -4.31 5.93
N ASP A 174 -15.47 -5.33 5.27
CA ASP A 174 -14.54 -6.25 5.95
C ASP A 174 -13.12 -5.70 6.11
N PHE A 175 -12.67 -4.77 5.26
CA PHE A 175 -11.29 -4.24 5.30
C PHE A 175 -11.20 -2.77 5.66
N TYR A 176 -11.91 -1.86 5.00
CA TYR A 176 -11.75 -0.42 5.28
C TYR A 176 -12.21 -0.01 6.67
N THR A 177 -13.26 -0.64 7.20
CA THR A 177 -13.74 -0.31 8.55
C THR A 177 -12.84 -0.82 9.66
N ARG A 178 -11.85 -1.66 9.35
CA ARG A 178 -10.94 -2.23 10.37
C ARG A 178 -10.07 -1.14 10.99
N GLY A 179 -9.76 -1.29 12.27
CA GLY A 179 -8.81 -0.45 13.00
C GLY A 179 -7.36 -0.65 12.55
N GLY A 180 -6.40 -0.16 13.33
CA GLY A 180 -4.96 -0.32 13.07
C GLY A 180 -4.36 0.61 12.01
N LEU A 181 -5.14 1.02 11.00
CA LEU A 181 -4.79 2.07 10.04
C LEU A 181 -5.98 3.02 9.89
N ASP A 182 -5.71 4.33 9.86
CA ASP A 182 -6.74 5.32 9.57
C ASP A 182 -7.14 5.35 8.09
N LEU A 183 -8.23 6.06 7.79
CA LEU A 183 -8.79 6.10 6.45
C LEU A 183 -7.87 6.78 5.42
N LYS A 184 -7.09 7.81 5.84
CA LYS A 184 -6.13 8.50 4.97
C LYS A 184 -5.03 7.56 4.51
N ILE A 185 -4.50 6.75 5.44
CA ILE A 185 -3.47 5.77 5.14
C ILE A 185 -4.04 4.62 4.29
N ARG A 186 -5.23 4.10 4.61
CA ARG A 186 -5.87 3.03 3.81
C ARG A 186 -6.10 3.43 2.36
N GLU A 187 -6.61 4.63 2.11
CA GLU A 187 -6.80 5.14 0.74
C GLU A 187 -5.47 5.36 0.02
N LEU A 188 -4.44 5.84 0.72
CA LEU A 188 -3.13 6.06 0.13
C LEU A 188 -2.45 4.74 -0.25
N LEU A 189 -2.50 3.73 0.63
CA LEU A 189 -1.99 2.39 0.33
C LEU A 189 -2.78 1.72 -0.80
N THR A 190 -4.10 1.94 -0.85
CA THR A 190 -4.93 1.44 -1.94
C THR A 190 -4.52 2.03 -3.28
N LEU A 191 -4.22 3.33 -3.35
CA LEU A 191 -3.66 3.96 -4.55
C LEU A 191 -2.35 3.28 -4.98
N CYS A 192 -1.49 2.90 -4.03
CA CYS A 192 -0.25 2.18 -4.33
C CYS A 192 -0.53 0.79 -4.91
N ILE A 193 -1.46 0.04 -4.30
CA ILE A 193 -1.83 -1.32 -4.70
C ILE A 193 -2.36 -1.34 -6.13
N ILE A 194 -3.35 -0.48 -6.45
CA ILE A 194 -3.95 -0.44 -7.79
C ILE A 194 -2.97 0.09 -8.85
N SER A 195 -2.11 1.05 -8.49
CA SER A 195 -1.06 1.54 -9.39
C SER A 195 -0.04 0.44 -9.70
N ALA A 196 0.35 -0.34 -8.68
CA ALA A 196 1.26 -1.46 -8.85
C ALA A 196 0.63 -2.64 -9.59
N LEU A 197 -0.69 -2.84 -9.52
CA LEU A 197 -1.39 -3.87 -10.29
C LEU A 197 -1.29 -3.60 -11.81
N GLY A 198 -1.46 -2.34 -12.22
CA GLY A 198 -1.49 -1.91 -13.63
C GLY A 198 -2.80 -2.28 -14.34
N GLY A 199 -3.11 -1.61 -15.46
CA GLY A 199 -4.33 -1.86 -16.24
C GLY A 199 -5.63 -1.52 -15.49
N ALA A 200 -5.53 -0.69 -14.46
CA ALA A 200 -6.61 -0.31 -13.56
C ALA A 200 -6.74 1.23 -13.47
N GLU A 201 -6.41 1.95 -14.54
CA GLU A 201 -6.34 3.42 -14.57
C GLU A 201 -7.68 4.07 -14.15
N GLY A 202 -8.82 3.45 -14.46
CA GLY A 202 -10.12 3.92 -13.99
C GLY A 202 -10.25 3.90 -12.46
N GLN A 203 -9.74 2.86 -11.82
CA GLN A 203 -9.69 2.73 -10.36
C GLN A 203 -8.63 3.66 -9.76
N VAL A 204 -7.48 3.82 -10.41
CA VAL A 204 -6.45 4.79 -10.00
C VAL A 204 -7.06 6.20 -9.93
N LYS A 205 -7.77 6.64 -10.99
CA LYS A 205 -8.44 7.95 -11.01
C LYS A 205 -9.48 8.09 -9.89
N ALA A 206 -10.29 7.06 -9.65
CA ALA A 206 -11.27 7.08 -8.56
C ALA A 206 -10.58 7.24 -7.19
N HIS A 207 -9.50 6.50 -6.93
CA HIS A 207 -8.78 6.60 -5.66
C HIS A 207 -7.89 7.84 -5.56
N VAL A 208 -7.52 8.52 -6.66
CA VAL A 208 -6.97 9.88 -6.59
C VAL A 208 -8.02 10.83 -6.00
N GLN A 209 -9.27 10.78 -6.48
CA GLN A 209 -10.37 11.58 -5.90
C GLN A 209 -10.68 11.19 -4.47
N GLY A 210 -10.71 9.87 -4.18
CA GLY A 210 -10.92 9.35 -2.82
C GLY A 210 -9.87 9.87 -1.84
N ASN A 211 -8.60 9.87 -2.25
CA ASN A 211 -7.51 10.43 -1.46
C ASN A 211 -7.69 11.93 -1.14
N LEU A 212 -8.13 12.73 -2.12
CA LEU A 212 -8.45 14.15 -1.86
C LEU A 212 -9.59 14.29 -0.86
N LYS A 213 -10.63 13.45 -0.98
CA LYS A 213 -11.80 13.50 -0.11
C LYS A 213 -11.45 13.18 1.34
N VAL A 214 -10.57 12.21 1.56
CA VAL A 214 -10.09 11.86 2.91
C VAL A 214 -9.02 12.80 3.42
N GLY A 215 -8.50 13.72 2.59
CA GLY A 215 -7.64 14.84 2.98
C GLY A 215 -6.14 14.63 2.74
N ASN A 216 -5.76 13.76 1.80
CA ASN A 216 -4.42 13.75 1.19
C ASN A 216 -4.39 14.75 0.03
N ASP A 217 -3.25 15.39 -0.22
CA ASP A 217 -3.09 16.35 -1.31
C ASP A 217 -2.27 15.78 -2.48
N LYS A 218 -2.21 16.53 -3.58
CA LYS A 218 -1.45 16.14 -4.78
C LYS A 218 0.04 15.91 -4.50
N GLU A 219 0.65 16.69 -3.61
CA GLU A 219 2.06 16.55 -3.27
C GLU A 219 2.34 15.20 -2.58
N ILE A 220 1.47 14.79 -1.65
CA ILE A 220 1.52 13.47 -1.02
C ILE A 220 1.29 12.35 -2.05
N LEU A 221 0.36 12.52 -2.98
CA LEU A 221 0.14 11.51 -4.04
C LEU A 221 1.36 11.35 -4.95
N ILE A 222 1.98 12.45 -5.37
CA ILE A 222 3.21 12.41 -6.19
C ILE A 222 4.37 11.79 -5.39
N SER A 223 4.54 12.17 -4.13
CA SER A 223 5.56 11.60 -3.25
C SER A 223 5.39 10.09 -3.10
N THR A 224 4.14 9.64 -2.97
CA THR A 224 3.75 8.24 -2.86
C THR A 224 4.07 7.46 -4.14
N ILE A 225 3.67 7.98 -5.30
CA ILE A 225 3.97 7.35 -6.60
C ILE A 225 5.47 7.32 -6.87
N THR A 226 6.20 8.35 -6.47
CA THR A 226 7.67 8.39 -6.54
C THR A 226 8.29 7.31 -5.68
N HIS A 227 7.76 7.08 -4.47
CA HIS A 227 8.23 5.99 -3.60
C HIS A 227 7.90 4.60 -4.14
N CYS A 228 6.79 4.43 -4.86
CA CYS A 228 6.45 3.17 -5.52
C CYS A 228 7.39 2.82 -6.68
N LEU A 229 8.01 3.82 -7.34
CA LEU A 229 8.76 3.67 -8.59
C LEU A 229 9.79 2.52 -8.58
N PRO A 230 10.68 2.39 -7.57
CA PRO A 230 11.68 1.34 -7.59
C PRO A 230 11.10 -0.08 -7.53
N TYR A 231 9.87 -0.22 -7.04
CA TYR A 231 9.23 -1.51 -6.78
C TYR A 231 8.23 -1.92 -7.87
N MET A 232 7.72 -0.97 -8.66
CA MET A 232 6.77 -1.24 -9.76
C MET A 232 7.24 -0.80 -11.15
N GLY A 233 8.39 -0.14 -11.22
CA GLY A 233 9.02 0.31 -12.48
C GLY A 233 8.33 1.50 -13.13
N PHE A 234 8.99 2.07 -14.14
CA PHE A 234 8.54 3.29 -14.81
C PHE A 234 7.16 3.18 -15.47
N PRO A 235 6.80 2.15 -16.25
CA PRO A 235 5.52 2.14 -16.98
C PRO A 235 4.29 2.33 -16.07
N ARG A 236 4.22 1.57 -14.97
CA ARG A 236 3.13 1.68 -13.99
C ARG A 236 3.16 3.01 -13.23
N THR A 237 4.36 3.50 -12.92
CA THR A 237 4.57 4.81 -12.28
C THR A 237 4.08 5.95 -13.16
N LEU A 238 4.43 5.96 -14.44
CA LEU A 238 4.04 6.99 -15.38
C LEU A 238 2.52 6.96 -15.64
N ASN A 239 1.91 5.79 -15.74
CA ASN A 239 0.44 5.68 -15.84
C ASN A 239 -0.27 6.23 -14.60
N ALA A 240 0.24 5.91 -13.41
CA ALA A 240 -0.32 6.43 -12.16
C ALA A 240 -0.16 7.95 -12.05
N LEU A 241 1.02 8.49 -12.39
CA LEU A 241 1.28 9.93 -12.39
C LEU A 241 0.38 10.66 -13.41
N ALA A 242 0.17 10.07 -14.59
CA ALA A 242 -0.75 10.62 -15.58
C ALA A 242 -2.18 10.71 -15.02
N CYS A 243 -2.65 9.68 -14.30
CA CYS A 243 -3.94 9.72 -13.63
C CYS A 243 -4.01 10.82 -12.57
N VAL A 244 -2.96 11.00 -11.76
CA VAL A 244 -2.90 12.11 -10.77
C VAL A 244 -2.99 13.46 -11.46
N ASN A 245 -2.21 13.69 -12.52
CA ASN A 245 -2.19 14.96 -13.25
C ASN A 245 -3.50 15.25 -13.99
N GLU A 246 -4.18 14.22 -14.48
CA GLU A 246 -5.50 14.38 -15.11
C GLU A 246 -6.56 14.76 -14.09
N MET A 247 -6.57 14.10 -12.93
CA MET A 247 -7.57 14.36 -11.88
C MET A 247 -7.29 15.65 -11.10
N ILE A 248 -6.03 16.07 -11.05
CA ILE A 248 -5.57 17.27 -10.37
C ILE A 248 -4.54 17.97 -11.27
N PRO A 249 -4.96 18.80 -12.24
CA PRO A 249 -4.04 19.55 -13.09
C PRO A 249 -3.10 20.45 -12.27
N GLU A 250 -1.93 20.79 -12.81
CA GLU A 250 -1.15 21.90 -12.24
C GLU A 250 -1.91 23.22 -12.45
N ASN A 251 -1.80 24.13 -11.48
CA ASN A 251 -2.35 25.49 -11.59
C ASN A 251 -1.59 26.31 -12.65
#